data_AF-A0A093Y090-F1
#
_entry.id   AF-A0A093Y090-F1
#
_cell.length_a   1.000
_cell.length_b   1.000
_cell.length_c   1.000
_cell.angle_alpha   90.00
_cell.angle_beta   90.00
_cell.angle_gamma   90.00
#
_symmetry.space_group_name_H-M   'P 1'
#
loop_
_entity.id
_entity.type
_entity.pdbx_description
1 polymer ?
#
loop_
_entity_poly.entity_id
_entity_poly.type
_entity_poly.pdbx_seq_one_letter_code
_entity_poly.pdbx_strand_id
1 'polypeptide(L)'
;MEVMCKPDGSLASELSYEPLPAVQMTWHPKTIDMLSLEKVKRHRSGVHEVLYSGLPAICKIACFDWHIPRIEHETYTYSAIEEYSEPGDPVIAAVFLRHVTENGRVIGMLGEKLEGEFASMDDLPACRDALKNFHLMNIVHGDVNRYNFIVDRSKKPIHVRLVDFEHVEPHEESKAVVELQSLLSELQRRLEEADRLLQSAVLDPLFYHSHISRLVWSCYRYDDESSGSYAADEHDD
;
A
#
# COMPACT_ATOMS: atom_id res chain seq x y z
N MET A 1 7.55 21.10 16.30
CA MET A 1 7.22 21.68 17.63
C MET A 1 7.56 20.63 18.65
N GLU A 2 8.64 20.83 19.38
CA GLU A 2 8.97 19.97 20.51
C GLU A 2 8.29 20.52 21.76
N VAL A 3 7.62 19.66 22.51
CA VAL A 3 6.94 20.03 23.75
C VAL A 3 7.64 19.34 24.89
N MET A 4 8.25 20.10 25.78
CA MET A 4 8.95 19.60 26.96
C MET A 4 8.17 19.99 28.21
N CYS A 5 8.00 19.04 29.13
CA CYS A 5 7.45 19.33 30.45
C CYS A 5 8.59 19.83 31.34
N LYS A 6 8.46 21.06 31.83
CA LYS A 6 9.42 21.63 32.79
C LYS A 6 9.22 20.99 34.17
N PRO A 7 10.21 21.07 35.07
CA PRO A 7 10.11 20.56 36.43
C PRO A 7 8.95 21.16 37.26
N ASP A 8 8.44 22.33 36.87
CA ASP A 8 7.30 23.01 37.51
C ASP A 8 5.93 22.58 36.94
N GLY A 9 5.90 21.62 36.01
CA GLY A 9 4.70 21.14 35.35
C GLY A 9 4.18 22.05 34.22
N SER A 10 4.88 23.16 33.91
CA SER A 10 4.56 23.99 32.75
C SER A 10 5.12 23.38 31.46
N LEU A 11 4.45 23.63 30.34
CA LEU A 11 4.90 23.21 29.03
C LEU A 11 5.83 24.27 28.42
N ALA A 12 7.03 23.87 28.01
CA ALA A 12 7.86 24.63 27.10
C ALA A 12 7.63 24.11 25.68
N SER A 13 7.48 25.01 24.71
CA SER A 13 7.47 24.65 23.30
C SER A 13 8.59 25.37 22.57
N GLU A 14 9.34 24.64 21.75
CA GLU A 14 10.33 25.21 20.85
C GLU A 14 9.95 24.93 19.40
N LEU A 15 10.12 25.95 18.55
CA LEU A 15 9.96 25.81 17.10
C LEU A 15 11.27 25.28 16.53
N SER A 16 11.21 24.12 15.89
CA SER A 16 12.31 23.60 15.08
C SER A 16 12.15 24.11 13.65
N TYR A 17 13.28 24.51 13.06
CA TYR A 17 13.43 24.88 11.65
C TYR A 17 14.23 23.83 10.87
N GLU A 18 14.48 22.67 11.47
CA GLU A 18 15.11 21.57 10.78
C GLU A 18 14.21 21.12 9.62
N PRO A 19 14.75 20.98 8.39
CA PRO A 19 13.98 20.51 7.26
C PRO A 19 13.43 19.10 7.54
N LEU A 20 12.14 18.91 7.29
CA LEU A 20 11.53 17.59 7.36
C LEU A 20 12.16 16.66 6.31
N PRO A 21 12.36 15.37 6.63
CA PRO A 21 12.91 14.42 5.68
C PRO A 21 12.03 14.29 4.44
N ALA A 22 12.66 14.01 3.31
CA ALA A 22 12.04 13.87 2.01
C ALA A 22 12.56 12.61 1.33
N VAL A 23 11.74 12.01 0.48
CA VAL A 23 12.21 10.94 -0.42
C VAL A 23 13.24 11.53 -1.37
N GLN A 24 14.43 10.93 -1.45
CA GLN A 24 15.49 11.41 -2.34
C GLN A 24 15.41 10.74 -3.72
N MET A 25 14.99 9.47 -3.78
CA MET A 25 14.81 8.70 -5.02
C MET A 25 13.68 9.26 -5.90
N THR A 26 14.00 10.28 -6.70
CA THR A 26 13.04 11.05 -7.52
C THR A 26 13.24 10.78 -9.01
N TRP A 27 13.32 9.50 -9.40
CA TRP A 27 13.60 9.09 -10.78
C TRP A 27 12.52 9.51 -11.78
N HIS A 28 11.24 9.35 -11.40
CA HIS A 28 10.13 9.74 -12.26
C HIS A 28 10.04 11.28 -12.37
N PRO A 29 9.98 11.87 -13.59
CA PRO A 29 10.18 13.31 -13.77
C PRO A 29 8.98 14.16 -13.34
N LYS A 30 7.83 13.55 -13.07
CA LYS A 30 6.59 14.26 -12.76
C LYS A 30 6.27 14.21 -11.27
N THR A 31 5.86 15.36 -10.76
CA THR A 31 5.37 15.54 -9.39
C THR A 31 3.90 16.01 -9.39
N ILE A 32 3.24 15.92 -8.24
CA ILE A 32 1.91 16.48 -7.98
C ILE A 32 1.79 16.87 -6.51
N ASP A 33 1.23 18.05 -6.24
CA ASP A 33 0.94 18.49 -4.87
C ASP A 33 -0.20 17.66 -4.29
N MET A 34 0.01 17.07 -3.11
CA MET A 34 -1.01 16.33 -2.37
C MET A 34 -2.32 17.10 -2.25
N LEU A 35 -2.26 18.41 -1.99
CA LEU A 35 -3.46 19.22 -1.75
C LEU A 35 -4.29 19.44 -3.02
N SER A 36 -3.72 19.16 -4.19
CA SER A 36 -4.43 19.20 -5.48
C SER A 36 -5.21 17.92 -5.79
N LEU A 37 -4.99 16.84 -5.03
CA LEU A 37 -5.65 15.56 -5.23
C LEU A 37 -7.00 15.51 -4.50
N GLU A 38 -8.05 15.19 -5.25
CA GLU A 38 -9.36 14.92 -4.66
C GLU A 38 -9.35 13.56 -3.97
N LYS A 39 -9.59 13.54 -2.66
CA LYS A 39 -9.62 12.31 -1.86
C LYS A 39 -10.98 11.63 -2.01
N VAL A 40 -10.97 10.39 -2.47
CA VAL A 40 -12.17 9.54 -2.60
C VAL A 40 -12.37 8.76 -1.31
N LYS A 41 -11.34 8.00 -0.92
CA LYS A 41 -11.40 7.12 0.24
C LYS A 41 -10.04 7.00 0.92
N ARG A 42 -10.04 6.96 2.25
CA ARG A 42 -8.86 6.59 3.03
C ARG A 42 -8.84 5.07 3.27
N HIS A 43 -7.73 4.42 2.93
CA HIS A 43 -7.53 2.99 3.25
C HIS A 43 -6.87 2.83 4.61
N ARG A 44 -5.75 3.53 4.85
CA ARG A 44 -5.03 3.55 6.13
C ARG A 44 -4.32 4.88 6.34
N SER A 45 -3.52 4.99 7.40
CA SER A 45 -2.64 6.16 7.55
C SER A 45 -1.67 6.22 6.38
N GLY A 46 -1.65 7.35 5.69
CA GLY A 46 -0.78 7.58 4.54
C GLY A 46 -1.18 6.91 3.24
N VAL A 47 -2.27 6.13 3.18
CA VAL A 47 -2.73 5.49 1.93
C VAL A 47 -4.16 5.91 1.63
N HIS A 48 -4.34 6.58 0.50
CA HIS A 48 -5.60 7.16 0.07
C HIS A 48 -5.89 6.79 -1.38
N GLU A 49 -7.15 6.45 -1.66
CA GLU A 49 -7.70 6.50 -3.00
C GLU A 49 -8.04 7.95 -3.34
N VAL A 50 -7.61 8.39 -4.52
CA VAL A 50 -7.78 9.75 -5.02
C VAL A 50 -8.25 9.72 -6.48
N LEU A 51 -8.82 10.82 -6.96
CA LEU A 51 -9.02 11.00 -8.39
C LEU A 51 -7.82 11.70 -9.01
N TYR A 52 -7.32 11.12 -10.10
CA TYR A 52 -6.26 11.69 -10.91
C TYR A 52 -6.64 11.60 -12.38
N SER A 53 -6.76 12.75 -13.04
CA SER A 53 -7.23 12.85 -14.44
C SER A 53 -8.57 12.15 -14.68
N GLY A 54 -9.48 12.19 -13.69
CA GLY A 54 -10.80 11.56 -13.76
C GLY A 54 -10.83 10.05 -13.51
N LEU A 55 -9.68 9.43 -13.21
CA LEU A 55 -9.57 8.00 -12.90
C LEU A 55 -9.13 7.78 -11.45
N PRO A 56 -9.57 6.70 -10.78
CA PRO A 56 -9.07 6.31 -9.47
C PRO A 56 -7.56 6.01 -9.48
N ALA A 57 -6.86 6.47 -8.44
CA ALA A 57 -5.44 6.24 -8.21
C ALA A 57 -5.17 6.03 -6.72
N ILE A 58 -4.05 5.38 -6.39
CA ILE A 58 -3.60 5.17 -5.01
C ILE A 58 -2.45 6.13 -4.68
N CYS A 59 -2.68 7.00 -3.70
CA CYS A 59 -1.72 7.93 -3.14
C CYS A 59 -1.15 7.36 -1.83
N LYS A 60 0.16 7.06 -1.82
CA LYS A 60 0.91 6.62 -0.64
C LYS A 60 1.85 7.73 -0.19
N ILE A 61 1.77 8.14 1.07
CA ILE A 61 2.59 9.21 1.65
C ILE A 61 3.16 8.83 3.02
N ALA A 62 4.32 9.40 3.33
CA ALA A 62 4.90 9.39 4.65
C ALA A 62 4.20 10.41 5.56
N CYS A 63 3.30 9.93 6.43
CA CYS A 63 2.70 10.77 7.48
C CYS A 63 3.69 11.13 8.61
N PHE A 64 4.79 10.40 8.71
CA PHE A 64 5.81 10.57 9.75
C PHE A 64 7.20 10.35 9.16
N ASP A 65 8.20 10.94 9.79
CA ASP A 65 9.60 10.91 9.34
C ASP A 65 10.14 9.47 9.15
N TRP A 66 9.79 8.56 10.07
CA TRP A 66 10.20 7.16 10.00
C TRP A 66 9.51 6.35 8.89
N HIS A 67 8.51 6.90 8.19
CA HIS A 67 7.92 6.29 7.00
C HIS A 67 8.69 6.61 5.72
N ILE A 68 9.48 7.70 5.70
CA ILE A 68 10.21 8.14 4.51
C ILE A 68 11.07 7.02 3.91
N PRO A 69 11.87 6.25 4.69
CA PRO A 69 12.68 5.18 4.12
C PRO A 69 11.86 4.09 3.41
N ARG A 70 10.64 3.80 3.88
CA ARG A 70 9.77 2.79 3.25
C ARG A 70 9.21 3.27 1.92
N ILE A 71 8.74 4.51 1.87
CA ILE A 71 8.30 5.15 0.63
C ILE A 71 9.44 5.25 -0.37
N GLU A 72 10.64 5.63 0.09
CA GLU A 72 11.83 5.71 -0.74
C GLU A 72 12.21 4.36 -1.34
N HIS A 73 12.14 3.31 -0.52
CA HIS A 73 12.42 1.95 -0.96
C HIS A 73 11.39 1.45 -1.98
N GLU A 74 10.10 1.63 -1.73
CA GLU A 74 9.05 1.29 -2.70
C GLU A 74 9.23 2.07 -4.01
N THR A 75 9.56 3.36 -3.93
CA THR A 75 9.82 4.21 -5.11
C THR A 75 11.03 3.74 -5.92
N TYR A 76 12.10 3.32 -5.25
CA TYR A 76 13.26 2.69 -5.89
C TYR A 76 12.86 1.39 -6.60
N THR A 77 12.03 0.54 -5.98
CA THR A 77 11.58 -0.69 -6.63
C THR A 77 10.77 -0.41 -7.89
N TYR A 78 9.87 0.59 -7.89
CA TYR A 78 9.17 0.96 -9.13
C TYR A 78 10.14 1.39 -10.23
N SER A 79 11.23 2.10 -9.88
CA SER A 79 12.29 2.43 -10.85
C SER A 79 12.93 1.18 -11.42
N ALA A 80 13.27 0.21 -10.57
CA ALA A 80 13.91 -1.03 -10.99
C ALA A 80 12.98 -1.87 -11.86
N ILE A 81 11.70 -2.00 -11.50
CA ILE A 81 10.70 -2.72 -12.30
C ILE A 81 10.59 -2.10 -13.69
N GLU A 82 10.53 -0.76 -13.79
CA GLU A 82 10.47 -0.09 -15.10
C GLU A 82 11.76 -0.30 -15.91
N GLU A 83 12.93 -0.25 -15.26
CA GLU A 83 14.21 -0.47 -15.92
C GLU A 83 14.37 -1.90 -16.46
N TYR A 84 13.86 -2.92 -15.75
CA TYR A 84 13.96 -4.33 -16.15
C TYR A 84 12.83 -4.80 -17.06
N SER A 85 11.77 -4.00 -17.26
CA SER A 85 10.62 -4.40 -18.08
C SER A 85 10.88 -4.16 -19.56
N GLU A 86 10.84 -5.22 -20.37
CA GLU A 86 10.99 -5.13 -21.83
C GLU A 86 9.63 -5.16 -22.57
N PRO A 87 9.55 -4.61 -23.79
CA PRO A 87 8.35 -4.72 -24.62
C PRO A 87 7.94 -6.18 -24.85
N GLY A 88 6.78 -6.56 -24.30
CA GLY A 88 6.23 -7.91 -24.39
C GLY A 88 6.28 -8.68 -23.08
N ASP A 89 6.99 -8.18 -22.07
CA ASP A 89 6.96 -8.76 -20.74
C ASP A 89 5.58 -8.61 -20.07
N PRO A 90 5.21 -9.54 -19.17
CA PRO A 90 4.00 -9.39 -18.38
C PRO A 90 4.07 -8.15 -17.50
N VAL A 91 3.01 -7.33 -17.52
CA VAL A 91 2.88 -6.21 -16.58
C VAL A 91 2.65 -6.78 -15.18
N ILE A 92 3.67 -6.71 -14.32
CA ILE A 92 3.65 -7.34 -12.99
C ILE A 92 3.27 -6.38 -11.86
N ALA A 93 3.28 -5.06 -12.07
CA ALA A 93 3.06 -4.07 -11.02
C ALA A 93 2.07 -2.99 -11.46
N ALA A 94 1.61 -2.18 -10.50
CA ALA A 94 0.87 -0.95 -10.80
C ALA A 94 1.75 0.05 -11.56
N VAL A 95 1.17 0.89 -12.41
CA VAL A 95 1.93 1.96 -13.04
C VAL A 95 2.26 3.06 -12.02
N PHE A 96 3.53 3.44 -11.92
CA PHE A 96 3.94 4.64 -11.18
C PHE A 96 3.53 5.89 -11.96
N LEU A 97 2.68 6.73 -11.37
CA LEU A 97 2.13 7.90 -12.06
C LEU A 97 2.96 9.16 -11.78
N ARG A 98 3.25 9.45 -10.50
CA ARG A 98 3.91 10.69 -10.05
C ARG A 98 4.50 10.56 -8.66
N HIS A 99 5.51 11.38 -8.36
CA HIS A 99 5.87 11.69 -6.98
C HIS A 99 4.85 12.64 -6.36
N VAL A 100 4.52 12.42 -5.09
CA VAL A 100 3.60 13.28 -4.34
C VAL A 100 4.40 14.25 -3.49
N THR A 101 4.08 15.54 -3.60
CA THR A 101 4.75 16.61 -2.88
C THR A 101 3.85 17.28 -1.86
N GLU A 102 4.46 17.85 -0.83
CA GLU A 102 3.86 18.81 0.09
C GLU A 102 4.78 20.02 0.15
N ASN A 103 4.30 21.19 -0.30
CA ASN A 103 5.11 22.41 -0.38
C ASN A 103 6.47 22.20 -1.09
N GLY A 104 6.48 21.43 -2.19
CA GLY A 104 7.68 21.11 -2.97
C GLY A 104 8.55 19.97 -2.42
N ARG A 105 8.36 19.55 -1.15
CA ARG A 105 9.03 18.40 -0.55
C ARG A 105 8.38 17.11 -1.04
N VAL A 106 9.17 16.13 -1.53
CA VAL A 106 8.61 14.82 -1.91
C VAL A 106 8.36 13.99 -0.66
N ILE A 107 7.10 13.59 -0.48
CA ILE A 107 6.63 12.87 0.70
C ILE A 107 6.02 11.51 0.36
N GLY A 108 5.93 11.15 -0.91
CA GLY A 108 5.10 10.03 -1.33
C GLY A 108 5.12 9.76 -2.81
N MET A 109 4.26 8.85 -3.22
CA MET A 109 4.05 8.46 -4.60
C MET A 109 2.56 8.27 -4.92
N LEU A 110 2.24 8.40 -6.20
CA LEU A 110 0.93 8.17 -6.78
C LEU A 110 1.07 7.03 -7.79
N GLY A 111 0.27 5.97 -7.62
CA GLY A 111 0.23 4.83 -8.52
C GLY A 111 -1.17 4.58 -9.07
N GLU A 112 -1.25 3.81 -10.16
CA GLU A 112 -2.50 3.27 -10.68
C GLU A 112 -3.26 2.51 -9.59
N LYS A 113 -4.58 2.73 -9.50
CA LYS A 113 -5.44 1.82 -8.75
C LYS A 113 -5.71 0.60 -9.63
N LEU A 114 -5.27 -0.57 -9.17
CA LEU A 114 -5.51 -1.81 -9.89
C LEU A 114 -6.95 -2.27 -9.68
N GLU A 115 -7.64 -2.55 -10.78
CA GLU A 115 -8.91 -3.27 -10.77
C GLU A 115 -8.66 -4.77 -10.57
N GLY A 116 -9.49 -5.41 -9.76
CA GLY A 116 -9.41 -6.83 -9.46
C GLY A 116 -9.74 -7.16 -8.01
N GLU A 117 -9.63 -8.44 -7.68
CA GLU A 117 -9.83 -8.95 -6.33
C GLU A 117 -8.50 -9.38 -5.71
N PHE A 118 -8.44 -9.42 -4.39
CA PHE A 118 -7.29 -9.99 -3.71
C PHE A 118 -7.19 -11.49 -3.97
N ALA A 119 -5.95 -11.99 -4.04
CA ALA A 119 -5.72 -13.39 -4.34
C ALA A 119 -6.39 -14.33 -3.33
N SER A 120 -6.80 -15.47 -3.86
CA SER A 120 -7.32 -16.61 -3.14
C SER A 120 -6.48 -17.85 -3.42
N MET A 121 -6.82 -18.95 -2.75
CA MET A 121 -6.18 -20.24 -2.99
C MET A 121 -6.29 -20.74 -4.42
N ASP A 122 -7.39 -20.40 -5.10
CA ASP A 122 -7.62 -20.81 -6.49
C ASP A 122 -6.65 -20.11 -7.47
N ASP A 123 -6.05 -19.00 -7.04
CA ASP A 123 -5.13 -18.19 -7.83
C ASP A 123 -3.66 -18.56 -7.61
N LEU A 124 -3.38 -19.56 -6.76
CA LEU A 124 -2.02 -19.98 -6.41
C LEU A 124 -1.11 -20.21 -7.64
N PRO A 125 -1.55 -20.90 -8.72
CA PRO A 125 -0.70 -21.08 -9.90
C PRO A 125 -0.32 -19.74 -10.54
N ALA A 126 -1.28 -18.83 -10.71
CA ALA A 126 -1.04 -17.53 -11.35
C ALA A 126 -0.22 -16.59 -10.47
N CYS A 127 -0.45 -16.59 -9.15
CA CYS A 127 0.35 -15.83 -8.19
C CYS A 127 1.81 -16.33 -8.16
N ARG A 128 2.00 -17.65 -8.22
CA ARG A 128 3.34 -18.25 -8.29
C ARG A 128 4.08 -17.84 -9.56
N ASP A 129 3.39 -17.83 -10.70
CA ASP A 129 4.00 -17.43 -11.96
C ASP A 129 4.33 -15.92 -11.98
N ALA A 130 3.44 -15.07 -11.46
CA ALA A 130 3.73 -13.64 -11.29
C ALA A 130 4.95 -13.40 -10.39
N LEU A 131 5.06 -14.14 -9.29
CA LEU A 131 6.18 -14.04 -8.36
C LEU A 131 7.50 -14.54 -8.97
N LYS A 132 7.47 -15.62 -9.76
CA LYS A 132 8.66 -16.06 -10.52
C LYS A 132 9.10 -15.01 -11.53
N ASN A 133 8.17 -14.35 -12.23
CA ASN A 133 8.51 -13.26 -13.14
C ASN A 133 9.11 -12.08 -12.37
N PHE A 134 8.63 -11.80 -11.16
CA PHE A 134 9.24 -10.83 -10.26
C PHE A 134 10.68 -11.20 -9.91
N HIS A 135 10.96 -12.48 -9.64
CA HIS A 135 12.31 -12.99 -9.35
C HIS A 135 13.28 -12.86 -10.52
N LEU A 136 12.79 -12.95 -11.77
CA LEU A 136 13.62 -12.75 -12.96
C LEU A 136 14.17 -11.33 -13.07
N MET A 137 13.56 -10.35 -12.40
CA MET A 137 14.07 -8.97 -12.29
C MET A 137 15.14 -8.82 -11.20
N ASN A 138 15.73 -9.93 -10.74
CA ASN A 138 16.79 -9.97 -9.73
C ASN A 138 16.39 -9.34 -8.38
N ILE A 139 15.11 -9.44 -8.03
CA ILE A 139 14.52 -8.99 -6.76
C ILE A 139 13.56 -10.04 -6.17
N VAL A 140 13.36 -10.04 -4.86
CA VAL A 140 12.31 -10.80 -4.15
C VAL A 140 11.35 -9.81 -3.48
N HIS A 141 10.08 -10.18 -3.31
CA HIS A 141 9.08 -9.24 -2.77
C HIS A 141 9.26 -8.96 -1.27
N GLY A 142 9.68 -9.96 -0.50
CA GLY A 142 9.97 -9.88 0.94
C GLY A 142 8.75 -9.85 1.87
N ASP A 143 7.55 -9.69 1.33
CA ASP A 143 6.27 -9.68 2.09
C ASP A 143 5.13 -10.23 1.22
N VAL A 144 5.28 -11.48 0.77
CA VAL A 144 4.19 -12.14 0.03
C VAL A 144 3.04 -12.46 0.98
N ASN A 145 1.90 -11.82 0.75
CA ASN A 145 0.64 -12.16 1.38
C ASN A 145 -0.50 -11.94 0.38
N ARG A 146 -1.66 -12.58 0.60
CA ARG A 146 -2.79 -12.53 -0.35
C ARG A 146 -3.28 -11.13 -0.73
N TYR A 147 -2.98 -10.11 0.07
CA TYR A 147 -3.42 -8.73 -0.16
C TYR A 147 -2.47 -7.94 -1.07
N ASN A 148 -1.24 -8.44 -1.22
CA ASN A 148 -0.23 -7.87 -2.11
C ASN A 148 -0.35 -8.42 -3.54
N PHE A 149 -1.32 -9.31 -3.80
CA PHE A 149 -1.66 -9.82 -5.14
C PHE A 149 -3.06 -9.35 -5.55
N ILE A 150 -3.14 -8.61 -6.65
CA ILE A 150 -4.40 -8.19 -7.27
C ILE A 150 -4.65 -9.04 -8.51
N VAL A 151 -5.75 -9.77 -8.50
CA VAL A 151 -6.18 -10.69 -9.55
C VAL A 151 -7.29 -10.05 -10.38
N ASP A 152 -6.96 -9.70 -11.61
CA ASP A 152 -7.91 -9.21 -12.60
C ASP A 152 -8.47 -10.40 -13.40
N ARG A 153 -9.68 -10.84 -12.99
CA ARG A 153 -10.41 -11.95 -13.63
C ARG A 153 -11.15 -11.53 -14.91
N SER A 154 -11.20 -10.24 -15.22
CA SER A 154 -11.83 -9.75 -16.45
C SER A 154 -10.97 -10.06 -17.69
N LYS A 155 -9.65 -10.21 -17.49
CA LYS A 155 -8.67 -10.55 -18.53
C LYS A 155 -8.54 -12.06 -18.73
N LYS A 156 -8.18 -12.47 -19.96
CA LYS A 156 -7.92 -13.86 -20.34
C LYS A 156 -6.57 -13.96 -21.08
N PRO A 157 -5.56 -14.68 -20.55
CA PRO A 157 -5.53 -15.35 -19.24
C PRO A 157 -5.71 -14.37 -18.07
N ILE A 158 -6.09 -14.88 -16.88
CA ILE A 158 -6.20 -14.05 -15.68
C ILE A 158 -4.88 -13.33 -15.44
N HIS A 159 -4.98 -12.07 -15.04
CA HIS A 159 -3.80 -11.23 -14.89
C HIS A 159 -3.58 -10.93 -13.41
N VAL A 160 -2.38 -11.23 -12.91
CA VAL A 160 -2.00 -11.02 -11.52
C VAL A 160 -0.93 -9.95 -11.45
N ARG A 161 -1.16 -8.93 -10.63
CA ARG A 161 -0.23 -7.82 -10.39
C ARG A 161 0.09 -7.71 -8.90
N LEU A 162 1.34 -7.41 -8.60
CA LEU A 162 1.89 -7.23 -7.26
C LEU A 162 1.79 -5.76 -6.84
N VAL A 163 1.63 -5.54 -5.53
CA VAL A 163 1.62 -4.22 -4.89
C VAL A 163 2.35 -4.27 -3.55
N ASP A 164 2.72 -3.11 -3.02
CA ASP A 164 3.37 -2.94 -1.71
C ASP A 164 4.81 -3.44 -1.65
N PHE A 165 5.70 -2.73 -2.36
CA PHE A 165 7.11 -3.12 -2.52
C PHE A 165 8.04 -2.62 -1.41
N GLU A 166 7.51 -2.20 -0.25
CA GLU A 166 8.29 -1.64 0.85
C GLU A 166 9.34 -2.63 1.44
N HIS A 167 9.16 -3.94 1.18
CA HIS A 167 9.98 -5.03 1.72
C HIS A 167 10.87 -5.73 0.67
N VAL A 168 10.95 -5.19 -0.55
CA VAL A 168 11.68 -5.83 -1.64
C VAL A 168 13.16 -5.96 -1.34
N GLU A 169 13.76 -7.10 -1.62
CA GLU A 169 15.19 -7.30 -1.41
C GLU A 169 15.87 -7.76 -2.71
N PRO A 170 17.19 -7.60 -2.83
CA PRO A 170 17.94 -8.23 -3.92
C PRO A 170 17.68 -9.74 -3.95
N HIS A 171 17.60 -10.31 -5.15
CA HIS A 171 17.36 -11.73 -5.30
C HIS A 171 18.49 -12.56 -4.73
N GLU A 172 18.13 -13.46 -3.82
CA GLU A 172 18.96 -14.56 -3.35
C GLU A 172 18.14 -15.85 -3.50
N GLU A 173 18.73 -16.89 -4.07
CA GLU A 173 18.03 -18.17 -4.33
C GLU A 173 17.36 -18.72 -3.07
N SER A 174 18.03 -18.61 -1.91
CA SER A 174 17.49 -19.02 -0.62
C SER A 174 16.21 -18.26 -0.25
N LYS A 175 16.17 -16.95 -0.47
CA LYS A 175 15.01 -16.10 -0.19
C LYS A 175 13.87 -16.36 -1.18
N ALA A 176 14.18 -16.46 -2.47
CA ALA A 176 13.21 -16.76 -3.52
C ALA A 176 12.52 -18.11 -3.28
N VAL A 177 13.28 -19.14 -2.90
CA VAL A 177 12.73 -20.45 -2.55
C VAL A 177 11.83 -20.37 -1.32
N VAL A 178 12.25 -19.67 -0.26
CA VAL A 178 11.42 -19.48 0.96
C VAL A 178 10.12 -18.77 0.62
N GLU A 179 10.18 -17.73 -0.21
CA GLU A 179 9.03 -16.93 -0.62
C GLU A 179 8.03 -17.74 -1.46
N LEU A 180 8.52 -18.55 -2.40
CA LEU A 180 7.67 -19.46 -3.20
C LEU A 180 7.05 -20.57 -2.36
N GLN A 181 7.76 -21.04 -1.33
CA GLN A 181 7.28 -22.07 -0.40
C GLN A 181 6.22 -21.52 0.56
N SER A 182 6.39 -20.29 1.05
CA SER A 182 5.43 -19.65 1.97
C SER A 182 4.13 -19.25 1.27
N LEU A 183 4.16 -18.97 -0.05
CA LEU A 183 3.03 -18.47 -0.83
C LEU A 183 1.73 -19.26 -0.60
N LEU A 184 1.79 -20.59 -0.52
CA LEU A 184 0.59 -21.40 -0.26
C LEU A 184 -0.04 -21.05 1.09
N SER A 185 0.75 -21.03 2.16
CA SER A 185 0.28 -20.70 3.50
C SER A 185 -0.23 -19.27 3.60
N GLU A 186 0.41 -18.34 2.89
CA GLU A 186 0.05 -16.93 2.87
C GLU A 186 -1.26 -16.66 2.09
N LEU A 187 -1.53 -17.43 1.03
CA LEU A 187 -2.84 -17.41 0.36
C LEU A 187 -3.93 -18.13 1.19
N GLN A 188 -3.55 -19.14 1.97
CA GLN A 188 -4.46 -19.86 2.88
C GLN A 188 -4.86 -19.05 4.09
N ARG A 189 -4.11 -18.00 4.47
CA ARG A 189 -4.31 -17.19 5.67
C ARG A 189 -5.63 -16.42 5.59
N ARG A 190 -6.70 -17.17 5.77
CA ARG A 190 -8.11 -16.82 5.77
C ARG A 190 -8.57 -17.29 7.14
N LEU A 191 -9.00 -16.36 7.98
CA LEU A 191 -9.77 -16.57 9.22
C LEU A 191 -9.05 -16.72 10.57
N GLU A 192 -7.78 -17.10 10.73
CA GLU A 192 -7.26 -17.21 12.11
C GLU A 192 -7.12 -15.85 12.82
N GLU A 193 -6.81 -14.79 12.07
CA GLU A 193 -6.61 -13.47 12.65
C GLU A 193 -7.94 -12.74 12.90
N ALA A 194 -8.91 -12.90 12.00
CA ALA A 194 -10.25 -12.34 12.18
C ALA A 194 -11.02 -13.04 13.32
N ASP A 195 -10.92 -14.37 13.44
CA ASP A 195 -11.63 -15.14 14.47
C ASP A 195 -10.99 -14.95 15.86
N ARG A 196 -9.66 -14.77 15.92
CA ARG A 196 -8.93 -14.43 17.15
C ARG A 196 -9.15 -12.97 17.60
N LEU A 197 -9.36 -12.05 16.66
CA LEU A 197 -9.76 -10.67 16.96
C LEU A 197 -11.22 -10.58 17.43
N LEU A 198 -12.12 -11.40 16.89
CA LEU A 198 -13.50 -11.51 17.38
C LEU A 198 -13.57 -12.13 18.78
N GLN A 199 -12.77 -13.17 19.07
CA GLN A 199 -12.73 -13.79 20.40
C GLN A 199 -12.05 -12.90 21.46
N SER A 200 -11.03 -12.10 21.10
CA SER A 200 -10.36 -11.20 22.06
C SER A 200 -11.16 -9.92 22.36
N ALA A 201 -11.90 -9.38 21.40
CA ALA A 201 -12.77 -8.22 21.61
C ALA A 201 -13.95 -8.49 22.57
N VAL A 202 -14.34 -9.76 22.75
CA VAL A 202 -15.38 -10.18 23.70
C VAL A 202 -14.87 -10.25 25.15
N LEU A 203 -13.54 -10.36 25.37
CA LEU A 203 -12.98 -10.67 26.69
C LEU A 203 -12.34 -9.47 27.40
N ASP A 204 -11.79 -8.46 26.71
CA ASP A 204 -11.26 -7.24 27.35
C ASP A 204 -11.13 -6.04 26.37
N PRO A 205 -12.01 -5.02 26.47
CA PRO A 205 -11.96 -3.83 25.62
C PRO A 205 -10.70 -2.96 25.77
N LEU A 206 -9.96 -3.08 26.88
CA LEU A 206 -8.78 -2.24 27.17
C LEU A 206 -7.46 -2.90 26.79
N PHE A 207 -7.43 -4.21 26.52
CA PHE A 207 -6.27 -4.89 25.95
C PHE A 207 -6.07 -4.57 24.45
N TYR A 208 -7.05 -3.90 23.84
CA TYR A 208 -7.11 -3.55 22.42
C TYR A 208 -6.08 -2.50 21.97
N HIS A 209 -5.48 -1.72 22.88
CA HIS A 209 -4.62 -0.59 22.50
C HIS A 209 -3.11 -0.89 22.36
N SER A 210 -2.60 -2.01 22.90
CA SER A 210 -1.14 -2.28 22.91
C SER A 210 -0.68 -3.33 21.89
N HIS A 211 -1.55 -4.23 21.44
CA HIS A 211 -1.19 -5.31 20.50
C HIS A 211 -1.56 -5.03 19.03
N ILE A 212 -2.27 -3.92 18.77
CA ILE A 212 -2.71 -3.48 17.44
C ILE A 212 -1.56 -2.96 16.56
N SER A 213 -0.39 -2.68 17.12
CA SER A 213 0.75 -2.15 16.34
C SER A 213 1.43 -3.20 15.45
N ARG A 214 1.20 -4.50 15.68
CA ARG A 214 1.76 -5.58 14.84
C ARG A 214 0.73 -6.37 14.03
N LEU A 215 -0.53 -6.39 14.45
CA LEU A 215 -1.58 -7.21 13.83
C LEU A 215 -2.55 -6.41 12.93
N VAL A 216 -2.63 -5.09 13.07
CA VAL A 216 -3.55 -4.24 12.27
C VAL A 216 -2.86 -3.63 11.05
N TRP A 217 -1.61 -4.01 10.77
CA TRP A 217 -0.86 -3.49 9.61
C TRP A 217 -1.09 -4.26 8.30
N SER A 218 -1.64 -5.49 8.35
CA SER A 218 -1.87 -6.36 7.18
C SER A 218 -3.36 -6.61 6.85
N CYS A 219 -4.30 -6.47 7.79
CA CYS A 219 -5.69 -6.91 7.61
C CYS A 219 -6.73 -5.77 7.66
N TYR A 220 -7.25 -5.38 6.49
CA TYR A 220 -8.65 -5.04 6.14
C TYR A 220 -9.49 -4.15 7.07
N ARG A 221 -10.03 -3.08 6.45
CA ARG A 221 -11.43 -2.65 6.66
C ARG A 221 -12.03 -2.12 5.34
N TYR A 222 -12.89 -2.92 4.73
CA TYR A 222 -13.99 -2.47 3.87
C TYR A 222 -15.19 -3.30 4.29
N ASP A 223 -16.02 -2.72 5.14
CA ASP A 223 -17.42 -3.11 5.22
C ASP A 223 -18.15 -2.31 4.14
N ASP A 224 -18.85 -3.05 3.28
CA ASP A 224 -19.79 -2.57 2.29
C ASP A 224 -21.18 -2.56 2.94
N GLU A 225 -21.65 -1.39 3.35
CA GLU A 225 -23.07 -1.14 3.63
C GLU A 225 -23.40 0.32 3.25
N SER A 226 -23.93 0.52 2.04
CA SER A 226 -25.26 1.12 1.85
C SER A 226 -25.47 1.49 0.38
N SER A 227 -26.17 0.60 -0.31
CA SER A 227 -27.05 0.93 -1.42
C SER A 227 -28.06 2.00 -0.98
N GLY A 228 -27.77 3.27 -1.29
CA GLY A 228 -28.70 4.38 -1.20
C GLY A 228 -29.06 4.86 -2.60
N SER A 229 -30.13 4.31 -3.16
CA SER A 229 -30.79 4.80 -4.37
C SER A 229 -31.27 6.24 -4.14
N TYR A 230 -30.71 7.22 -4.85
CA TYR A 230 -31.37 8.50 -5.06
C TYR A 230 -32.19 8.40 -6.35
N ALA A 231 -33.49 8.14 -6.17
CA ALA A 231 -34.48 8.44 -7.19
C ALA A 231 -34.56 9.96 -7.34
N ALA A 232 -34.52 10.41 -8.60
CA ALA A 232 -34.91 11.75 -8.97
C ALA A 232 -36.42 11.89 -8.77
N ASP A 233 -36.85 12.88 -8.00
CA ASP A 233 -38.20 13.42 -8.11
C ASP A 233 -38.09 14.84 -8.69
N GLU A 234 -38.63 14.93 -9.90
CA GLU A 234 -39.05 16.16 -10.55
C GLU A 234 -40.18 16.78 -9.72
N HIS A 235 -40.10 18.09 -9.45
CA HIS A 235 -41.29 18.87 -9.17
C HIS A 235 -41.31 20.08 -10.09
N ASP A 236 -42.08 19.92 -11.17
CA ASP A 236 -42.90 20.98 -11.75
C ASP A 236 -43.93 21.45 -10.71
N ASP A 237 -43.87 22.74 -10.38
CA ASP A 237 -44.98 23.73 -10.35
C ASP A 237 -44.59 24.98 -9.53
#